data_AF-A0A0U3NJF7-F1
#
_entry.id   AF-A0A0U3NJF7-F1
#
_cell.length_a   1.000
_cell.length_b   1.000
_cell.length_c   1.000
_cell.angle_alpha   90.00
_cell.angle_beta   90.00
_cell.angle_gamma   90.00
#
_symmetry.space_group_name_H-M   'P 1'
#
loop_
_entity.id
_entity.type
_entity.pdbx_description
1 polymer ?
#
loop_
_entity_poly.entity_id
_entity_poly.type
_entity_poly.pdbx_seq_one_letter_code
_entity_poly.pdbx_strand_id
1 'polypeptide(L)'
;MDLWVIVIVLLAIAIGLIGWSFYKKDNGEKIKEEFEELSLQLLQDIFQLKKRVSVLEKELNIHTEEIATSAKIHDVLKKHVITLYTQGVAIEDIANQTRLSEATIKVVVDEYLENN
;
A
#
# COMPACT_ATOMS: atom_id res chain seq x y z
N MET A 1 43.15 -56.14 13.76
CA MET A 1 41.99 -55.31 13.33
C MET A 1 42.59 -54.03 12.81
N ASP A 2 42.79 -54.05 11.51
CA ASP A 2 44.03 -53.57 10.92
C ASP A 2 43.86 -52.14 10.44
N LEU A 3 44.89 -51.31 10.65
CA LEU A 3 44.93 -49.88 10.30
C LEU A 3 44.50 -49.61 8.84
N TRP A 4 44.70 -50.60 7.96
CA TRP A 4 44.20 -50.65 6.58
C TRP A 4 42.68 -50.51 6.45
N VAL A 5 41.90 -51.11 7.36
CA VAL A 5 40.43 -51.01 7.37
C VAL A 5 39.98 -49.58 7.63
N ILE A 6 40.66 -48.87 8.53
CA ILE A 6 40.38 -47.45 8.83
C ILE A 6 40.66 -46.58 7.60
N VAL A 7 41.76 -46.82 6.91
CA VAL A 7 42.11 -46.09 5.67
C VAL A 7 41.07 -46.32 4.58
N ILE A 8 40.61 -47.56 4.40
CA ILE A 8 39.58 -47.92 3.40
C ILE A 8 38.24 -47.25 3.71
N VAL A 9 37.82 -47.23 4.98
CA VAL A 9 36.58 -46.57 5.42
C VAL A 9 36.67 -45.05 5.22
N LEU A 10 37.79 -44.43 5.57
CA LEU A 10 38.01 -42.99 5.34
C LEU A 10 37.95 -42.64 3.85
N LEU A 11 38.52 -43.50 3.00
CA LEU A 11 38.51 -43.31 1.56
C LEU A 11 37.10 -43.48 0.97
N ALA A 12 36.32 -44.44 1.47
CA ALA A 12 34.91 -44.61 1.10
C ALA A 12 34.06 -43.41 1.51
N ILE A 13 34.27 -42.86 2.70
CA ILE A 13 33.58 -41.64 3.18
C ILE A 13 33.95 -40.43 2.31
N ALA A 14 35.22 -40.29 1.94
CA ALA A 14 35.67 -39.22 1.05
C ALA A 14 34.98 -39.29 -0.33
N ILE A 15 34.93 -40.48 -0.93
CA ILE A 15 34.22 -40.71 -2.20
C ILE A 15 32.72 -40.42 -2.05
N GLY A 16 32.11 -40.88 -0.96
CA GLY A 16 30.69 -40.64 -0.67
C GLY A 16 30.36 -39.14 -0.51
N LEU A 17 31.21 -38.38 0.19
CA LEU A 17 31.08 -36.94 0.36
C LEU A 17 31.24 -36.19 -0.97
N ILE A 18 32.14 -36.63 -1.84
CA ILE A 18 32.31 -36.05 -3.18
C ILE A 18 31.04 -36.28 -4.01
N GLY A 19 30.51 -37.51 -4.04
CA GLY A 19 29.26 -37.81 -4.74
C GLY A 19 28.08 -36.97 -4.22
N TRP A 20 27.95 -36.84 -2.90
CA TRP A 20 26.91 -36.02 -2.28
C TRP A 20 27.09 -34.52 -2.55
N SER A 21 28.33 -34.03 -2.58
CA SER A 21 28.67 -32.63 -2.85
C SER A 21 28.27 -32.24 -4.27
N PHE A 22 28.54 -33.11 -5.25
CA PHE A 22 28.08 -32.91 -6.62
C PHE A 22 26.56 -32.88 -6.71
N TYR A 23 25.85 -33.74 -5.97
CA TYR A 23 24.39 -33.74 -5.93
C TYR A 23 23.81 -32.46 -5.28
N LYS A 24 24.43 -31.95 -4.20
CA LYS A 24 23.95 -30.73 -3.53
C LYS A 24 24.24 -29.45 -4.31
N LYS A 25 25.36 -29.40 -5.04
CA LYS A 25 25.74 -28.24 -5.86
C LYS A 25 24.83 -28.06 -7.07
N ASP A 26 24.50 -29.14 -7.78
CA ASP A 26 23.65 -29.07 -8.99
C ASP A 26 22.20 -28.66 -8.69
N ASN A 27 21.64 -29.09 -7.55
CA ASN A 27 20.27 -28.74 -7.16
C ASN A 27 20.15 -27.35 -6.51
N GLY A 28 21.19 -26.90 -5.80
CA GLY A 28 21.17 -25.61 -5.10
C GLY A 28 21.37 -24.40 -6.02
N GLU A 29 22.08 -24.56 -7.14
CA GLU A 29 22.28 -23.50 -8.14
C GLU A 29 21.06 -23.36 -9.07
N LYS A 30 20.51 -24.47 -9.59
CA LYS A 30 19.34 -24.46 -10.49
C LYS A 30 18.09 -23.86 -9.83
N ILE A 31 17.84 -24.20 -8.56
CA ILE A 31 16.69 -23.63 -7.82
C ILE A 31 16.87 -22.14 -7.58
N LYS A 32 18.10 -21.63 -7.38
CA LYS A 32 18.33 -20.19 -7.25
C LYS A 32 18.07 -19.45 -8.56
N GLU A 33 18.50 -20.02 -9.67
CA GLU A 33 18.36 -19.44 -11.01
C GLU A 33 16.88 -19.36 -11.42
N GLU A 34 16.11 -20.44 -11.19
CA GLU A 34 14.65 -20.44 -11.39
C GLU A 34 13.93 -19.44 -10.46
N PHE A 35 14.37 -19.29 -9.21
CA PHE A 35 13.81 -18.29 -8.30
C PHE A 35 14.11 -16.86 -8.73
N GLU A 36 15.30 -16.60 -9.27
CA GLU A 36 15.70 -15.28 -9.76
C GLU A 36 14.91 -14.89 -11.02
N GLU A 37 14.74 -15.83 -11.95
CA GLU A 37 13.91 -15.64 -13.14
C GLU A 37 12.44 -15.41 -12.78
N LEU A 38 11.88 -16.22 -11.88
CA LEU A 38 10.51 -16.04 -11.36
C LEU A 38 10.36 -14.70 -10.63
N SER A 39 11.35 -14.28 -9.85
CA SER A 39 11.33 -13.00 -9.13
C SER A 39 11.35 -11.81 -10.10
N LEU A 40 12.17 -11.88 -11.15
CA LEU A 40 12.23 -10.87 -12.19
C LEU A 40 10.92 -10.79 -12.98
N GLN A 41 10.32 -11.93 -13.29
CA GLN A 41 9.04 -12.00 -13.99
C GLN A 41 7.90 -11.43 -13.12
N LEU A 42 7.84 -11.81 -11.84
CA LEU A 42 6.87 -11.27 -10.88
C LEU A 42 6.99 -9.75 -10.73
N LEU A 43 8.22 -9.22 -10.66
CA LEU A 43 8.45 -7.78 -10.60
C LEU A 43 7.94 -7.07 -11.85
N GLN A 44 8.21 -7.65 -13.03
CA GLN A 44 7.75 -7.11 -14.31
C GLN A 44 6.22 -7.13 -14.41
N ASP A 45 5.58 -8.21 -13.97
CA ASP A 45 4.14 -8.35 -13.94
C ASP A 45 3.49 -7.35 -12.97
N ILE A 46 4.03 -7.19 -11.76
CA ILE A 46 3.57 -6.17 -10.80
C ILE A 46 3.69 -4.77 -11.39
N PHE A 47 4.80 -4.46 -12.08
CA PHE A 47 4.99 -3.16 -12.70
C PHE A 47 3.97 -2.91 -13.81
N GLN A 48 3.71 -3.91 -14.65
CA GLN A 48 2.69 -3.82 -15.69
C GLN A 48 1.28 -3.67 -15.11
N LEU A 49 0.96 -4.43 -14.06
CA LEU A 49 -0.30 -4.32 -13.32
C LEU A 49 -0.45 -2.91 -12.73
N LYS A 50 0.58 -2.37 -12.07
CA LYS A 50 0.57 -1.01 -11.52
C LYS A 50 0.33 0.05 -12.60
N LYS A 51 0.90 -0.12 -13.79
CA LYS A 51 0.67 0.79 -14.93
C LYS A 51 -0.76 0.70 -15.44
N ARG A 52 -1.31 -0.52 -15.59
CA ARG A 52 -2.71 -0.73 -16.01
C ARG A 52 -3.67 -0.14 -14.98
N VAL A 53 -3.46 -0.38 -13.69
CA VAL A 53 -4.23 0.20 -12.59
C VAL A 53 -4.16 1.72 -12.61
N SER A 54 -2.96 2.31 -12.79
CA SER A 54 -2.83 3.77 -12.85
C SER A 54 -3.50 4.40 -14.07
N VAL A 55 -3.57 3.70 -15.20
CA VAL A 55 -4.33 4.15 -16.37
C VAL A 55 -5.83 4.08 -16.08
N LEU A 56 -6.29 2.98 -15.50
CA LEU A 56 -7.68 2.80 -15.05
C LEU A 56 -8.09 3.89 -14.04
N GLU A 57 -7.22 4.21 -13.07
CA GLU A 57 -7.43 5.31 -12.11
C GLU A 57 -7.56 6.67 -12.81
N LYS A 58 -6.72 6.96 -13.81
CA LYS A 58 -6.79 8.21 -14.57
C LYS A 58 -8.04 8.29 -15.44
N GLU A 59 -8.45 7.20 -16.08
CA GLU A 59 -9.67 7.14 -16.89
C GLU A 59 -10.94 7.24 -16.04
N LEU A 60 -10.92 6.66 -14.84
CA LEU A 60 -11.97 6.82 -13.82
C LEU A 60 -11.88 8.14 -13.04
N ASN A 61 -10.91 9.02 -13.36
CA ASN A 61 -10.62 10.28 -12.67
C ASN A 61 -10.42 10.13 -11.14
N ILE A 62 -9.92 8.97 -10.70
CA ILE A 62 -9.52 8.71 -9.32
C ILE A 62 -8.11 9.31 -9.12
N HIS A 63 -8.04 10.63 -9.02
CA HIS A 63 -6.93 11.28 -8.33
C HIS A 63 -7.35 11.42 -6.87
N THR A 64 -6.72 10.66 -5.98
CA THR A 64 -6.70 10.97 -4.52
C THR A 64 -8.09 11.27 -3.94
N GLU A 65 -9.00 10.30 -4.02
CA GLU A 65 -10.34 10.39 -3.42
C GLU A 65 -10.34 10.46 -1.86
N GLU A 66 -9.18 10.46 -1.20
CA GLU A 66 -9.10 10.86 0.21
C GLU A 66 -9.22 12.39 0.41
N ILE A 67 -8.86 13.20 -0.59
CA ILE A 67 -9.05 14.67 -0.55
C ILE A 67 -10.42 15.05 -1.12
N ALA A 68 -10.91 14.37 -2.17
CA ALA A 68 -12.19 14.70 -2.79
C ALA A 68 -13.41 14.39 -1.91
N THR A 69 -13.35 13.30 -1.13
CA THR A 69 -14.43 12.99 -0.17
C THR A 69 -14.47 14.02 0.97
N SER A 70 -13.30 14.43 1.49
CA SER A 70 -13.19 15.48 2.51
C SER A 70 -13.65 16.85 2.00
N ALA A 71 -13.24 17.25 0.79
CA ALA A 71 -13.64 18.52 0.18
C ALA A 71 -15.15 18.56 -0.12
N LYS A 72 -15.72 17.46 -0.63
CA LYS A 72 -17.17 17.35 -0.90
C LYS A 72 -17.99 17.31 0.39
N ILE A 73 -17.50 16.63 1.43
CA ILE A 73 -18.09 16.69 2.78
C ILE A 73 -18.00 18.12 3.32
N HIS A 74 -16.86 18.79 3.16
CA HIS A 74 -16.67 20.16 3.61
C HIS A 74 -17.61 21.13 2.89
N ASP A 75 -17.82 20.99 1.58
CA ASP A 75 -18.79 21.79 0.81
C ASP A 75 -20.24 21.52 1.23
N VAL A 76 -20.59 20.25 1.50
CA VAL A 76 -21.93 19.90 2.01
C VAL A 76 -22.14 20.46 3.42
N LEU A 77 -21.12 20.41 4.28
CA LEU A 77 -21.15 20.99 5.63
C LEU A 77 -21.21 22.52 5.58
N LYS A 78 -20.44 23.18 4.69
CA LYS A 78 -20.52 24.63 4.45
C LYS A 78 -21.94 25.03 4.07
N LYS A 79 -22.55 24.35 3.09
CA LYS A 79 -23.95 24.60 2.68
C LYS A 79 -24.94 24.37 3.81
N HIS A 80 -24.72 23.34 4.63
CA HIS A 80 -25.58 23.04 5.77
C HIS A 80 -25.49 24.12 6.85
N VAL A 81 -24.29 24.62 7.17
CA VAL A 81 -24.06 25.74 8.10
C VAL A 81 -24.78 27.01 7.63
N ILE A 82 -24.65 27.38 6.35
CA ILE A 82 -25.34 28.56 5.79
C ILE A 82 -26.87 28.38 5.82
N THR A 83 -27.36 27.18 5.56
CA THR A 83 -28.81 26.88 5.62
C THR A 83 -29.35 27.04 7.03
N LEU A 84 -28.64 26.54 8.05
CA LEU A 84 -29.05 26.69 9.44
C LEU A 84 -28.98 28.15 9.92
N TYR A 85 -27.96 28.90 9.48
CA TYR A 85 -27.80 30.32 9.80
C TYR A 85 -28.94 31.16 9.20
N THR A 86 -29.28 30.93 7.93
CA THR A 86 -30.40 31.63 7.26
C THR A 86 -31.78 31.26 7.82
N GLN A 87 -31.89 30.12 8.52
CA GLN A 87 -33.08 29.73 9.28
C GLN A 87 -33.19 30.41 10.65
N GLY A 88 -32.21 31.23 11.05
CA GLY A 88 -32.21 31.96 12.31
C GLY A 88 -31.78 31.14 13.53
N VAL A 89 -31.08 30.02 13.32
CA VAL A 89 -30.54 29.18 14.40
C VAL A 89 -29.30 29.85 15.00
N ALA A 90 -29.15 29.81 16.33
CA ALA A 90 -28.01 30.38 17.02
C ALA A 90 -26.70 29.66 16.66
N ILE A 91 -25.59 30.41 16.55
CA ILE A 91 -24.28 29.88 16.13
C ILE A 91 -23.80 28.73 17.03
N GLU A 92 -24.12 28.80 18.33
CA GLU A 92 -23.83 27.80 19.35
C GLU A 92 -24.55 26.46 19.07
N ASP A 93 -25.81 26.52 18.63
CA ASP A 93 -26.59 25.34 18.27
C ASP A 93 -26.11 24.72 16.96
N ILE A 94 -25.70 25.55 15.99
CA ILE A 94 -25.10 25.09 14.73
C ILE A 94 -23.78 24.37 14.99
N ALA A 95 -22.94 24.87 15.91
CA ALA A 95 -21.69 24.25 16.32
C ALA A 95 -21.92 22.85 16.91
N ASN A 96 -22.92 22.72 17.78
CA ASN A 96 -23.31 21.44 18.38
C ASN A 96 -23.88 20.44 17.36
N GLN A 97 -24.71 20.91 16.41
CA GLN A 97 -25.33 20.04 15.39
C GLN A 97 -24.35 19.60 14.29
N THR A 98 -23.48 20.50 13.86
CA THR A 98 -22.52 20.23 12.77
C THR A 98 -21.19 19.68 13.27
N ARG A 99 -20.97 19.65 14.60
CA ARG A 99 -19.71 19.28 15.27
C ARG A 99 -18.52 20.13 14.81
N LEU A 100 -18.80 21.35 14.32
CA LEU A 100 -17.80 22.31 13.87
C LEU A 100 -17.54 23.33 14.99
N SER A 101 -16.31 23.85 15.04
CA SER A 101 -15.97 24.93 15.96
C SER A 101 -16.70 26.21 15.58
N GLU A 102 -17.16 26.97 16.57
CA GLU A 102 -17.80 28.28 16.36
C GLU A 102 -16.93 29.23 15.52
N ALA A 103 -15.61 29.13 15.66
CA ALA A 103 -14.66 29.91 14.85
C ALA A 103 -14.75 29.56 13.36
N THR A 104 -14.90 28.27 13.03
CA THR A 104 -15.05 27.80 11.64
C THR A 104 -16.40 28.23 11.07
N ILE A 105 -17.47 28.20 11.87
CA ILE A 105 -18.80 28.64 11.44
C ILE A 105 -18.82 30.14 11.14
N LYS A 106 -18.22 30.97 12.00
CA LYS A 106 -18.10 32.42 11.76
C LYS A 106 -17.38 32.72 10.45
N VAL A 107 -16.24 32.08 10.21
CA VAL A 107 -15.49 32.25 8.96
C VAL A 107 -16.32 31.86 7.73
N VAL A 108 -17.05 30.75 7.77
CA VAL A 108 -17.90 30.29 6.65
C VAL A 108 -19.08 31.24 6.41
N VAL A 109 -19.69 31.77 7.47
CA VAL A 109 -20.80 32.74 7.36
C VAL A 109 -20.30 34.10 6.88
N ASP A 110 -19.16 34.58 7.38
CA ASP A 110 -18.54 35.84 6.94
C ASP A 110 -18.13 35.75 5.46
N GLU A 111 -17.52 34.63 5.04
CA GLU A 111 -17.21 34.33 3.63
C GLU A 111 -18.48 34.34 2.75
N TYR A 112 -19.61 33.85 3.27
CA TYR A 112 -20.89 33.91 2.56
C TYR A 112 -21.49 35.32 2.50
N LEU A 113 -21.33 36.14 3.54
CA LEU A 113 -21.82 37.51 3.56
C LEU A 113 -20.96 38.46 2.72
N GLU A 114 -19.67 38.17 2.54
CA GLU A 114 -18.75 38.98 1.75
C GLU A 114 -18.85 38.67 0.24
N ASN A 115 -19.24 37.44 -0.11
CA ASN A 115 -19.32 36.95 -1.48
C ASN A 115 -20.75 37.00 -2.09
N ASN A 116 -21.71 37.62 -1.39
CA ASN A 116 -23.11 37.84 -1.80
C ASN A 116 -23.50 39.31 -1.54
#